data_AF-A0A3M1AKG6-F1
#
_entry.id   AF-A0A3M1AKG6-F1
#
_cell.length_a   1.000
_cell.length_b   1.000
_cell.length_c   1.000
_cell.angle_alpha   90.00
_cell.angle_beta   90.00
_cell.angle_gamma   90.00
#
_symmetry.space_group_name_H-M   'P 1'
#
loop_
_entity.id
_entity.type
_entity.pdbx_description
1 polymer ?
#
loop_
_entity_poly.entity_id
_entity_poly.type
_entity_poly.pdbx_seq_one_letter_code
_entity_poly.pdbx_strand_id
1 'polypeptide(L)' 'MIEGVRLKRLHPIPDERGYLMEMLRADDDLFLKFGQIYMTTAYPGVVKAWHYHKVQYDHFVVVRGMMKVVLYDP' A
#
# COMPACT_ATOMS: atom_id res chain seq x y z
N MET A 1 0.43 -8.31 15.76
CA MET A 1 1.08 -7.62 14.62
C MET A 1 2.25 -8.48 14.21
N ILE A 2 2.38 -8.80 12.92
CA ILE A 2 3.54 -9.55 12.39
C ILE A 2 4.75 -8.62 12.40
N GLU A 3 5.93 -9.14 12.79
CA GLU A 3 7.16 -8.35 12.81
C GLU A 3 7.52 -7.84 11.40
N GLY A 4 8.10 -6.64 11.32
CA GLY A 4 8.44 -6.01 10.03
C GLY A 4 7.27 -5.38 9.27
N VAL A 5 6.02 -5.64 9.65
CA VAL A 5 4.87 -4.93 9.09
C VAL A 5 4.84 -3.50 9.59
N ARG A 6 4.70 -2.55 8.67
CA ARG A 6 4.63 -1.11 8.94
C ARG A 6 3.34 -0.54 8.35
N LEU A 7 2.75 0.42 9.06
CA LEU A 7 1.56 1.14 8.62
C LEU A 7 1.87 2.64 8.62
N LYS A 8 1.60 3.30 7.49
CA LYS A 8 1.54 4.76 7.41
C LYS A 8 0.07 5.17 7.37
N ARG A 9 -0.36 6.01 8.30
CA ARG A 9 -1.67 6.64 8.23
C ARG A 9 -1.61 7.74 7.16
N LEU A 10 -2.34 7.54 6.07
CA LEU A 10 -2.44 8.55 5.02
C LEU A 10 -3.38 9.67 5.46
N HIS A 11 -3.09 10.89 5.02
CA HIS A 11 -3.86 12.09 5.32
C HIS A 11 -4.34 12.74 4.01
N PRO A 12 -5.56 12.40 3.54
CA PRO A 12 -6.18 13.11 2.43
C PRO A 12 -6.50 14.55 2.84
N ILE A 13 -6.08 15.51 2.01
CA ILE A 13 -6.31 16.95 2.17
C ILE A 13 -7.32 17.36 1.09
N PRO A 14 -8.62 17.47 1.41
CA PRO A 14 -9.65 17.80 0.43
C PRO A 14 -9.70 19.30 0.11
N ASP A 15 -10.09 19.62 -1.12
CA ASP A 15 -10.41 20.98 -1.61
C ASP A 15 -11.58 20.92 -2.61
N GLU A 16 -11.94 22.04 -3.23
CA GLU A 16 -13.04 22.15 -4.20
C GLU A 16 -12.81 21.37 -5.51
N ARG A 17 -11.60 20.88 -5.76
CA ARG A 17 -11.20 20.15 -6.98
C ARG A 17 -11.04 18.65 -6.74
N GLY A 18 -10.98 18.22 -5.46
CA GLY A 18 -10.79 16.83 -5.07
C GLY A 18 -10.03 16.71 -3.76
N TYR A 19 -8.92 15.96 -3.77
CA TYR A 19 -8.03 15.85 -2.62
C TYR A 19 -6.58 15.56 -3.04
N LEU A 20 -5.63 16.03 -2.22
CA LEU A 20 -4.23 15.62 -2.26
C LEU A 20 -3.99 14.53 -1.20
N MET A 21 -3.18 13.52 -1.50
CA MET A 21 -2.76 12.53 -0.50
C MET A 21 -1.34 12.06 -0.80
N GLU A 22 -0.40 12.35 0.12
CA GLU A 22 0.98 11.88 0.01
C GLU A 22 1.08 10.39 0.39
N MET A 23 1.22 9.53 -0.61
CA MET A 23 1.24 8.07 -0.42
C MET A 23 2.56 7.57 0.18
N LEU A 24 3.68 7.94 -0.45
CA LEU A 24 5.04 7.57 -0.05
C LEU A 24 5.99 8.69 -0.48
N ARG A 25 6.79 9.17 0.47
CA ARG A 25 7.84 10.15 0.23
C ARG A 25 9.20 9.49 0.42
N ALA A 26 10.23 10.04 -0.22
CA ALA A 26 11.59 9.52 -0.09
C ALA A 26 12.19 9.69 1.31
N ASP A 27 11.61 10.58 2.12
CA ASP A 27 11.99 10.86 3.51
C ASP A 27 11.07 10.15 4.54
N ASP A 28 10.13 9.30 4.10
CA ASP A 28 9.39 8.45 5.04
C ASP A 28 10.29 7.32 5.55
N ASP A 29 10.19 6.97 6.83
CA ASP A 29 10.93 5.83 7.44
C ASP A 29 10.66 4.47 6.76
N LEU A 30 9.52 4.34 6.05
CA LEU A 30 9.18 3.14 5.30
C LEU A 30 9.77 3.10 3.89
N PHE A 31 10.32 4.21 3.38
CA PHE A 31 10.92 4.26 2.05
C PHE A 31 12.30 3.59 2.07
N LEU A 32 12.52 2.67 1.14
CA LEU A 32 13.80 1.98 1.00
C LEU A 32 14.58 2.50 -0.22
N LYS A 33 13.99 2.35 -1.40
CA LYS A 33 14.48 2.86 -2.68
C LYS A 33 13.38 2.77 -3.72
N PHE A 34 13.48 3.55 -4.78
CA PHE A 34 12.63 3.36 -5.94
C PHE A 34 12.99 2.06 -6.68
N GLY A 35 11.97 1.35 -7.15
CA GLY A 35 12.12 0.21 -8.06
C GLY A 35 11.08 0.27 -9.16
N GLN A 36 9.80 0.20 -8.78
CA GLN A 36 8.67 0.27 -9.70
C GLN A 36 7.44 0.78 -8.98
N ILE A 37 6.52 1.39 -9.72
CA ILE A 37 5.13 1.62 -9.32
C ILE A 37 4.20 1.02 -10.37
N TYR A 38 3.16 0.32 -9.93
CA TYR A 38 2.11 -0.20 -10.80
C TYR A 38 0.77 -0.19 -10.08
N MET A 39 -0.33 -0.26 -10.84
CA MET A 39 -1.69 -0.23 -10.30
C MET A 39 -2.44 -1.49 -10.73
N THR A 40 -3.19 -2.06 -9.78
CA THR A 40 -4.10 -3.18 -10.02
C THR A 40 -5.46 -2.87 -9.41
N THR A 41 -6.51 -3.38 -10.04
CA THR A 41 -7.88 -3.38 -9.50
C THR A 41 -8.32 -4.82 -9.19
N ALA A 42 -9.26 -4.96 -8.26
CA ALA A 42 -9.97 -6.21 -7.97
C ALA A 42 -11.45 -5.89 -7.79
N TYR A 43 -12.32 -6.70 -8.39
CA TYR A 43 -13.76 -6.57 -8.20
C TYR A 43 -14.18 -7.13 -6.82
N PRO A 44 -15.35 -6.71 -6.28
CA PRO A 44 -15.86 -7.25 -5.03
C PRO A 44 -15.88 -8.79 -5.01
N GLY A 45 -15.37 -9.38 -3.93
CA GLY A 45 -15.27 -10.83 -3.76
C GLY A 45 -14.05 -11.50 -4.42
N VAL A 46 -13.28 -10.79 -5.26
CA VAL A 46 -12.08 -11.34 -5.89
C VAL A 46 -10.89 -11.23 -4.94
N VAL A 47 -10.17 -12.36 -4.77
CA VAL A 47 -8.95 -12.44 -3.98
C VAL A 47 -7.73 -12.56 -4.91
N LYS A 48 -6.70 -11.75 -4.65
CA LYS A 48 -5.39 -11.85 -5.31
C LYS A 48 -4.36 -12.30 -4.28
N ALA A 49 -4.18 -13.61 -4.17
CA ALA A 49 -3.27 -14.23 -3.20
C ALA A 49 -2.77 -15.59 -3.75
N TRP A 50 -1.66 -16.11 -3.25
CA TRP A 50 -0.72 -15.49 -2.32
C TRP A 50 0.44 -14.82 -3.07
N HIS A 51 0.99 -13.75 -2.50
CA HIS A 51 2.22 -13.12 -3.01
C HIS A 51 3.31 -13.27 -1.95
N TYR A 52 4.48 -13.75 -2.39
CA TYR A 52 5.67 -13.85 -1.56
C TYR A 52 6.88 -13.49 -2.41
N HIS A 53 7.75 -12.63 -1.87
CA HIS A 53 8.93 -12.15 -2.57
C HIS A 53 10.17 -12.33 -1.68
N LYS A 54 11.26 -12.85 -2.27
CA LYS A 54 12.55 -13.01 -1.56
C LYS A 54 13.41 -11.76 -1.54
N VAL A 55 13.23 -10.86 -2.50
CA VAL A 55 14.11 -9.72 -2.77
C VAL A 55 13.37 -8.40 -3.02
N GLN A 56 12.04 -8.41 -2.91
CA GLN A 56 11.18 -7.27 -3.16
C GLN A 56 10.33 -6.99 -1.92
N TYR A 57 10.14 -5.69 -1.66
CA TYR A 57 9.27 -5.17 -0.62
C TYR A 57 8.14 -4.41 -1.31
N ASP A 58 6.90 -4.65 -0.88
CA ASP A 58 5.73 -4.00 -1.44
C ASP A 58 5.13 -2.99 -0.46
N HIS A 59 4.87 -1.78 -0.95
CA HIS A 59 4.07 -0.78 -0.26
C HIS A 59 2.70 -0.69 -0.92
N PHE A 60 1.66 -1.12 -0.21
CA PHE A 60 0.29 -1.06 -0.70
C PHE A 60 -0.39 0.25 -0.29
N VAL A 61 -0.98 0.95 -1.26
CA VAL A 61 -1.87 2.08 -1.03
C VAL A 61 -3.21 1.81 -1.71
N VAL A 62 -4.30 1.93 -0.95
CA VAL A 62 -5.66 1.86 -1.49
C VAL A 62 -6.07 3.26 -1.93
N VAL A 63 -5.94 3.55 -3.23
CA VAL A 63 -6.29 4.86 -3.81
C VAL A 63 -7.80 5.05 -4.02
N ARG A 64 -8.57 3.96 -4.07
CA ARG A 64 -10.04 3.98 -4.21
C ARG A 64 -10.67 2.71 -3.64
N GLY A 65 -11.78 2.88 -2.93
CA GLY A 65 -12.55 1.78 -2.38
C GLY A 65 -11.95 1.24 -1.08
N MET A 66 -11.98 -0.08 -0.91
CA MET A 66 -11.52 -0.76 0.30
C MET A 66 -10.85 -2.08 -0.06
N MET A 67 -9.75 -2.40 0.61
CA MET A 67 -9.07 -3.69 0.49
C MET A 67 -8.90 -4.31 1.88
N LYS A 68 -9.17 -5.61 1.99
CA LYS A 68 -8.77 -6.41 3.15
C LYS A 68 -7.42 -7.06 2.83
N VAL A 69 -6.38 -6.59 3.51
CA VAL A 69 -5.02 -7.15 3.38
C VAL A 69 -4.83 -8.21 4.46
N VAL A 70 -4.43 -9.41 4.06
CA VAL A 70 -4.14 -10.53 4.96
C VAL A 70 -2.65 -10.85 4.83
N LEU A 71 -1.99 -11.03 5.97
CA LEU A 71 -0.56 -11.34 6.08
C LEU A 71 -0.41 -12.63 6.87
N TYR A 72 0.64 -13.39 6.56
CA TYR A 72 0.97 -14.65 7.23
C TYR A 72 2.46 -14.67 7.53
N ASP A 73 2.81 -15.05 8.77
CA ASP A 73 4.17 -15.27 9.25
C ASP A 73 4.23 -16.72 9.77
N PRO A 74 4.99 -17.61 9.13
CA PRO A 74 5.01 -19.03 9.43
C PRO A 74 5.65 -19.38 10.78
#